data_AF-A0A645J8M9-F1
#
_entry.id   AF-A0A645J8M9-F1
#
_cell.length_a   1.000
_cell.length_b   1.000
_cell.length_c   1.000
_cell.angle_alpha   90.00
_cell.angle_beta   90.00
_cell.angle_gamma   90.00
#
_symmetry.space_group_name_H-M   'P 1'
#
loop_
_entity.id
_entity.type
_entity.pdbx_description
1 polymer ?
#
loop_
_entity_poly.entity_id
_entity_poly.type
_entity_poly.pdbx_seq_one_letter_code
_entity_poly.pdbx_strand_id
1 'polypeptide(L)'
;MVQKAEKQAVRHIDREHAKGKRKAPARVSASQREAAELEARAGRKHVNPAHDNIIAQRKSVQHDFGTVARALATGDQDDKRLAVEVVQFVKQMPPIKTRHAEQVEALQRATVQQGGQGVEQTQQPGKPSPEQGRAEDKGRGR
;
A
#
# COMPACT_ATOMS: atom_id res chain seq x y z
N MET A 1 2.79 -9.04 -14.23
CA MET A 1 3.19 -9.34 -12.84
C MET A 1 3.28 -10.85 -12.68
N VAL A 2 4.42 -11.38 -12.21
CA VAL A 2 4.54 -12.83 -11.92
C VAL A 2 3.89 -13.08 -10.57
N GLN A 3 2.80 -13.85 -10.56
CA GLN A 3 2.11 -14.20 -9.32
C GLN A 3 2.69 -15.51 -8.78
N LYS A 4 3.11 -15.52 -7.52
CA LYS A 4 3.48 -16.76 -6.85
C LYS A 4 2.25 -17.68 -6.81
N ALA A 5 2.45 -18.96 -7.12
CA ALA A 5 1.38 -19.94 -7.11
C ALA A 5 0.77 -20.03 -5.70
N GLU A 6 -0.53 -19.73 -5.60
CA GLU A 6 -1.30 -19.95 -4.38
C GLU A 6 -1.66 -21.42 -4.24
N LYS A 7 -1.67 -21.92 -2.99
CA LYS A 7 -2.13 -23.28 -2.71
C LYS A 7 -3.57 -23.45 -3.21
N GLN A 8 -3.83 -24.50 -3.99
CA GLN A 8 -5.14 -24.83 -4.56
C GLN A 8 -6.27 -24.77 -3.51
N ALA A 9 -6.02 -25.26 -2.28
CA ALA A 9 -6.97 -25.21 -1.19
C ALA A 9 -7.41 -23.78 -0.81
N VAL A 10 -6.46 -22.84 -0.72
CA VAL A 10 -6.75 -21.43 -0.41
C VAL A 10 -7.62 -20.83 -1.51
N ARG A 11 -7.23 -21.03 -2.77
CA ARG A 11 -7.99 -20.55 -3.94
C ARG A 11 -9.41 -21.11 -3.98
N HIS A 12 -9.59 -22.39 -3.65
CA HIS A 12 -10.91 -23.02 -3.63
C HIS A 12 -11.77 -22.46 -2.50
N ILE A 13 -11.22 -22.31 -1.29
CA ILE A 13 -11.96 -21.73 -0.16
C ILE A 13 -12.41 -20.30 -0.49
N ASP A 14 -11.52 -19.46 -0.99
CA ASP A 14 -11.82 -18.06 -1.31
C ASP A 14 -12.83 -17.95 -2.45
N ARG A 15 -12.74 -18.82 -3.46
CA ARG A 15 -13.72 -18.88 -4.56
C ARG A 15 -15.12 -19.25 -4.07
N GLU A 16 -15.25 -20.25 -3.20
CA GLU A 16 -16.56 -20.66 -2.68
C GLU A 16 -17.13 -19.62 -1.71
N HIS A 17 -16.28 -18.91 -0.96
CA HIS A 17 -16.69 -17.74 -0.17
C HIS A 17 -17.20 -16.61 -1.06
N ALA A 18 -16.48 -16.27 -2.15
CA ALA A 18 -16.91 -15.25 -3.10
C ALA A 18 -18.26 -15.59 -3.79
N LYS A 19 -18.59 -16.87 -3.92
CA LYS A 19 -19.89 -17.36 -4.43
C LYS A 19 -20.98 -17.43 -3.35
N GLY A 20 -20.71 -17.01 -2.12
CA GLY A 20 -21.65 -17.06 -0.99
C GLY A 20 -21.90 -18.47 -0.42
N LYS A 21 -21.19 -19.50 -0.89
CA LYS A 21 -21.34 -20.89 -0.43
C LYS A 21 -20.61 -21.17 0.88
N ARG A 22 -19.76 -20.24 1.31
CA ARG A 22 -19.07 -20.26 2.60
C ARG A 22 -19.26 -18.93 3.30
N LYS A 23 -19.32 -18.98 4.65
CA LYS A 23 -19.47 -17.80 5.51
C LYS A 23 -18.18 -16.99 5.69
N ALA A 24 -17.01 -17.61 5.49
CA ALA A 24 -15.71 -16.97 5.68
C ALA A 24 -14.72 -17.39 4.58
N PRO A 25 -13.76 -16.50 4.23
CA PRO A 25 -12.65 -16.83 3.32
C PRO A 25 -11.62 -17.72 4.03
N ALA A 26 -10.55 -18.09 3.32
CA ALA A 26 -9.45 -18.83 3.92
C ALA A 26 -8.82 -18.02 5.06
N ARG A 27 -8.43 -18.71 6.14
CA ARG A 27 -7.83 -18.07 7.33
C ARG A 27 -6.65 -17.15 7.00
N VAL A 28 -5.80 -17.59 6.07
CA VAL A 28 -4.64 -16.79 5.62
C VAL A 28 -5.09 -15.53 4.89
N SER A 29 -6.09 -15.63 4.02
CA SER A 29 -6.65 -14.50 3.27
C SER A 29 -7.37 -13.51 4.20
N ALA A 30 -8.12 -14.01 5.19
CA ALA A 30 -8.72 -13.19 6.24
C ALA A 30 -7.67 -12.42 7.04
N SER A 31 -6.64 -13.11 7.52
CA SER A 31 -5.56 -12.50 8.31
C SER A 31 -4.77 -11.44 7.52
N GLN A 32 -4.51 -11.67 6.22
CA GLN A 32 -3.88 -10.68 5.36
C GLN A 32 -4.75 -9.42 5.21
N ARG A 33 -6.05 -9.62 5.01
CA ARG A 33 -7.00 -8.50 4.90
C ARG A 33 -7.09 -7.69 6.20
N GLU A 34 -7.20 -8.37 7.34
CA GLU A 34 -7.21 -7.69 8.65
C GLU A 34 -5.93 -6.88 8.87
N ALA A 35 -4.76 -7.43 8.53
CA ALA A 35 -3.50 -6.70 8.61
C ALA A 35 -3.49 -5.45 7.71
N ALA A 36 -4.02 -5.56 6.48
CA ALA A 36 -4.13 -4.42 5.56
C ALA A 36 -5.12 -3.37 6.07
N GLU A 37 -6.24 -3.77 6.67
CA GLU A 37 -7.22 -2.86 7.27
C GLU A 37 -6.65 -2.11 8.48
N LEU A 38 -5.90 -2.80 9.35
CA LEU A 38 -5.21 -2.18 10.48
C LEU A 38 -4.19 -1.13 10.02
N GLU A 39 -3.39 -1.45 9.01
CA GLU A 39 -2.43 -0.50 8.44
C GLU A 39 -3.12 0.68 7.77
N ALA A 40 -4.16 0.43 6.97
CA ALA A 40 -4.92 1.48 6.31
C ALA A 40 -5.54 2.47 7.31
N ARG A 41 -6.02 1.99 8.46
CA ARG A 41 -6.61 2.81 9.52
C ARG A 41 -5.56 3.51 10.40
N ALA A 42 -4.53 2.79 10.83
CA ALA A 42 -3.54 3.31 11.78
C ALA A 42 -2.49 4.21 11.11
N GLY A 43 -2.38 4.18 9.77
CA GLY A 43 -1.39 4.95 9.00
C GLY A 43 0.06 4.49 9.20
N ARG A 44 0.29 3.44 9.99
CA ARG A 44 1.63 2.88 10.22
C ARG A 44 1.98 1.89 9.12
N LYS A 45 2.93 2.28 8.27
CA LYS A 45 3.41 1.44 7.15
C LYS A 45 3.99 0.12 7.64
N HIS A 46 3.49 -1.00 7.14
CA HIS A 46 4.05 -2.32 7.42
C HIS A 46 5.41 -2.48 6.71
N VAL A 47 6.43 -2.88 7.47
CA VAL A 47 7.74 -3.21 6.90
C VAL A 47 7.64 -4.56 6.23
N ASN A 48 7.71 -4.59 4.88
CA ASN A 48 7.79 -5.83 4.14
C ASN A 48 9.22 -6.41 4.28
N PRO A 49 9.41 -7.61 4.88
CA PRO A 49 10.73 -8.21 5.03
C PRO A 49 11.44 -8.50 3.69
N ALA A 50 10.67 -8.67 2.61
CA ALA A 50 11.22 -8.89 1.26
C ALA A 50 11.52 -7.59 0.51
N HIS A 51 11.25 -6.41 1.10
CA HIS A 51 11.36 -5.12 0.43
C HIS A 51 12.75 -4.90 -0.18
N ASP A 52 13.80 -5.09 0.63
CA ASP A 52 15.18 -4.81 0.21
C ASP A 52 15.64 -5.78 -0.87
N ASN A 53 15.26 -7.05 -0.75
CA ASN A 53 15.53 -8.06 -1.78
C ASN A 53 14.83 -7.73 -3.11
N ILE A 54 13.58 -7.27 -3.07
CA ILE A 54 12.84 -6.89 -4.28
C ILE A 54 13.48 -5.66 -4.95
N ILE A 55 13.91 -4.67 -4.15
CA ILE A 55 14.61 -3.48 -4.67
C ILE A 55 15.96 -3.87 -5.26
N ALA A 56 16.73 -4.71 -4.57
CA ALA A 56 18.04 -5.17 -5.02
C ALA A 56 17.91 -5.94 -6.35
N GLN A 57 16.98 -6.89 -6.44
CA GLN A 57 16.71 -7.64 -7.67
C GLN A 57 16.30 -6.72 -8.82
N ARG A 58 15.41 -5.75 -8.57
CA ARG A 58 15.02 -4.79 -9.61
C ARG A 58 16.21 -3.98 -10.10
N LYS A 59 17.05 -3.47 -9.20
CA LYS A 59 18.26 -2.73 -9.57
C LYS A 59 19.21 -3.58 -10.41
N SER A 60 19.40 -4.84 -10.04
CA SER A 60 20.19 -5.81 -10.82
C SER A 60 19.63 -5.95 -12.24
N VAL A 61 18.33 -6.22 -12.37
CA VAL A 61 17.70 -6.38 -13.69
C VAL A 61 17.82 -5.11 -14.54
N GLN A 62 17.61 -3.93 -13.95
CA GLN A 62 17.79 -2.65 -14.66
C GLN A 62 19.25 -2.44 -15.11
N HIS A 63 20.20 -2.82 -14.27
CA HIS A 63 21.62 -2.77 -14.59
C HIS A 63 21.97 -3.72 -15.76
N ASP A 64 21.43 -4.93 -15.76
CA ASP A 64 21.68 -5.94 -16.79
C ASP A 64 21.14 -5.47 -18.14
N PHE A 65 19.90 -4.95 -18.18
CA PHE A 65 19.36 -4.31 -19.38
C PHE A 65 20.19 -3.10 -19.83
N GLY A 66 20.67 -2.27 -18.90
CA GLY A 66 21.55 -1.15 -19.22
C GLY A 66 22.90 -1.58 -19.80
N THR A 67 23.41 -2.73 -19.36
CA THR A 67 24.64 -3.32 -19.90
C THR A 67 24.42 -3.83 -21.32
N VAL A 68 23.31 -4.52 -21.58
CA VAL A 68 22.93 -4.96 -22.93
C VAL A 68 22.73 -3.75 -23.86
N ALA A 69 21.99 -2.73 -23.42
CA ALA A 69 21.77 -1.52 -24.22
C ALA A 69 23.09 -0.79 -24.57
N ARG A 70 24.05 -0.73 -23.62
CA ARG A 70 25.38 -0.16 -23.89
C ARG A 70 26.17 -0.96 -24.90
N ALA A 71 26.11 -2.30 -24.84
CA ALA A 71 26.76 -3.16 -25.82
C ALA A 71 26.17 -2.93 -27.22
N LEU A 72 24.83 -2.96 -27.33
CA LEU A 72 24.11 -2.70 -28.58
C LEU A 72 24.37 -1.31 -29.17
N ALA A 73 24.57 -0.29 -28.33
CA ALA A 73 24.85 1.07 -28.80
C ALA A 73 26.16 1.19 -29.61
N THR A 74 27.08 0.22 -29.47
CA THR A 74 28.34 0.17 -30.23
C THR A 74 28.21 -0.56 -31.57
N GLY A 75 27.08 -1.22 -31.83
CA GLY A 75 26.81 -2.01 -33.03
C GLY A 75 26.34 -1.19 -34.24
N ASP A 76 25.63 -1.86 -35.13
CA ASP A 76 25.08 -1.28 -36.36
C ASP A 76 23.86 -0.37 -36.09
N GLN A 77 23.19 0.12 -37.14
CA GLN A 77 22.03 0.98 -36.95
C GLN A 77 20.85 0.28 -36.30
N ASP A 78 20.66 -1.02 -36.56
CA ASP A 78 19.55 -1.77 -35.98
C ASP A 78 19.80 -2.06 -34.50
N ASP A 79 21.04 -2.41 -34.13
CA ASP A 79 21.45 -2.56 -32.74
C ASP A 79 21.28 -1.25 -31.96
N LYS A 80 21.64 -0.11 -32.57
CA LYS A 80 21.44 1.21 -31.94
C LYS A 80 19.97 1.54 -31.73
N ARG A 81 19.09 1.19 -32.67
CA ARG A 81 17.64 1.35 -32.49
C ARG A 81 17.15 0.46 -31.36
N LEU A 82 17.57 -0.80 -31.32
CA LEU A 82 17.24 -1.73 -30.25
C LEU A 82 17.73 -1.25 -28.87
N ALA A 83 18.92 -0.65 -28.80
CA ALA A 83 19.45 -0.06 -27.56
C ALA A 83 18.53 1.03 -27.00
N VAL A 84 17.98 1.88 -27.86
CA VAL A 84 17.01 2.92 -27.48
C VAL A 84 15.72 2.30 -26.97
N GLU A 85 15.22 1.26 -27.63
CA GLU A 85 14.01 0.53 -27.20
C GLU A 85 14.19 -0.13 -25.83
N VAL A 86 15.35 -0.75 -25.56
CA VAL A 86 15.66 -1.33 -24.24
C VAL A 86 15.63 -0.25 -23.15
N VAL A 87 16.23 0.92 -23.40
CA VAL A 87 16.20 2.03 -22.44
C VAL A 87 14.77 2.53 -22.22
N GLN A 88 13.96 2.64 -23.26
CA GLN A 88 12.54 3.02 -23.14
C GLN A 88 11.76 1.98 -22.34
N PHE A 89 11.98 0.68 -22.59
CA PHE A 89 11.37 -0.40 -21.83
C PHE A 89 11.70 -0.32 -20.33
N VAL A 90 12.98 -0.07 -19.97
CA VAL A 90 13.38 0.10 -18.57
C VAL A 90 12.72 1.32 -17.92
N LYS A 91 12.61 2.45 -18.64
CA LYS A 91 11.94 3.67 -18.15
C LYS A 91 10.45 3.45 -17.89
N GLN A 92 9.80 2.60 -18.68
CA GLN A 92 8.37 2.27 -18.55
C GLN A 92 8.09 1.20 -17.50
N MET A 93 9.10 0.66 -16.80
CA MET A 93 8.87 -0.33 -15.76
C MET A 93 8.03 0.26 -14.61
N PRO A 94 6.83 -0.29 -14.31
CA PRO A 94 5.96 0.24 -13.26
C PRO A 94 6.63 0.15 -11.89
N PRO A 95 6.33 1.03 -10.93
CA PRO A 95 6.88 0.94 -9.58
C PRO A 95 6.55 -0.39 -8.92
N ILE A 96 7.43 -0.86 -8.03
CA ILE A 96 7.21 -2.11 -7.30
C ILE A 96 6.02 -1.92 -6.36
N LYS A 97 4.95 -2.69 -6.58
CA LYS A 97 3.84 -2.81 -5.64
C LYS A 97 3.71 -4.25 -5.18
N THR A 98 3.48 -4.43 -3.89
CA THR A 98 3.18 -5.73 -3.28
C THR A 98 1.68 -5.88 -3.14
N ARG A 99 1.17 -7.11 -3.13
CA ARG A 99 -0.25 -7.38 -2.93
C ARG A 99 -0.82 -6.72 -1.66
N HIS A 100 -0.03 -6.72 -0.58
CA HIS A 100 -0.41 -6.05 0.67
C HIS A 100 -0.51 -4.53 0.50
N ALA A 101 0.50 -3.91 -0.13
CA ALA A 101 0.46 -2.47 -0.42
C ALA A 101 -0.72 -2.08 -1.34
N GLU A 102 -1.05 -2.92 -2.33
CA GLU A 102 -2.22 -2.72 -3.19
C GLU A 102 -3.53 -2.80 -2.40
N GLN A 103 -3.66 -3.74 -1.44
CA GLN A 103 -4.82 -3.84 -0.57
C GLN A 103 -4.98 -2.62 0.34
N VAL A 104 -3.88 -2.16 0.94
CA VAL A 104 -3.86 -0.94 1.79
C VAL A 104 -4.27 0.28 0.97
N GLU A 105 -3.70 0.49 -0.23
CA GLU A 105 -4.08 1.59 -1.11
C GLU A 105 -5.56 1.52 -1.52
N ALA A 106 -6.09 0.32 -1.82
CA ALA A 106 -7.49 0.14 -2.17
C ALA A 106 -8.43 0.49 -1.00
N LEU A 107 -8.08 0.07 0.22
CA LEU A 107 -8.83 0.39 1.44
C LEU A 107 -8.81 1.89 1.74
N GLN A 108 -7.64 2.53 1.62
CA GLN A 108 -7.51 3.98 1.80
C GLN A 108 -8.35 4.75 0.77
N ARG A 109 -8.32 4.35 -0.51
CA ARG A 109 -9.15 4.97 -1.56
C ARG A 109 -10.65 4.80 -1.30
N ALA A 110 -11.08 3.60 -0.88
CA ALA A 110 -12.48 3.35 -0.54
C ALA A 110 -12.95 4.23 0.63
N THR A 111 -12.08 4.43 1.62
CA THR A 111 -12.38 5.31 2.78
C THR A 111 -12.52 6.77 2.35
N VAL A 112 -11.65 7.26 1.45
CA VAL A 112 -11.72 8.63 0.91
C VAL A 112 -12.97 8.84 0.05
N GLN A 113 -13.36 7.86 -0.77
CA GLN A 113 -14.57 7.95 -1.60
C GLN A 113 -15.86 7.93 -0.76
N GLN A 114 -15.89 7.20 0.35
CA GLN A 114 -17.02 7.20 1.29
C GLN A 114 -17.07 8.47 2.16
N GLY A 115 -15.92 9.08 2.47
CA GLY A 115 -15.83 10.35 3.20
C GLY A 115 -16.22 11.60 2.38
N GLY A 116 -16.39 11.47 1.06
CA GLY A 116 -16.75 12.56 0.15
C GLY A 116 -18.24 12.90 0.06
N GLN A 117 -19.12 12.15 0.75
CA GLN A 117 -20.58 12.36 0.73
C GLN A 117 -21.18 12.80 2.08
N GLY A 118 -20.38 13.22 3.06
CA GLY A 118 -20.90 13.41 4.43
C GLY A 118 -20.24 14.49 5.27
N VAL A 119 -19.83 15.62 4.70
CA VAL A 119 -19.40 16.78 5.50
C VAL A 119 -20.04 18.07 5.00
N GLU A 120 -21.37 18.18 5.17
CA GLU A 120 -21.96 19.49 5.39
C GLU A 120 -21.55 19.96 6.78
N GLN A 121 -20.67 20.95 6.75
CA GLN A 121 -20.18 21.71 7.88
C GLN A 121 -21.34 22.45 8.55
N THR A 122 -21.59 22.20 9.82
CA THR A 122 -22.09 23.24 10.72
C THR A 122 -20.95 23.64 11.64
N GLN A 123 -20.13 24.59 11.14
CA GLN A 123 -19.16 25.32 11.95
C GLN A 123 -19.93 26.23 12.92
N GLN A 124 -19.77 26.03 14.23
CA GLN A 124 -20.00 27.08 15.21
C GLN A 124 -18.64 27.77 15.49
N PRO A 125 -18.52 29.09 15.31
CA PRO A 125 -17.30 29.83 15.60
C PRO A 125 -17.30 30.40 17.03
N GLY A 126 -16.13 30.33 17.67
CA GLY A 126 -15.60 31.41 18.52
C GLY A 126 -16.07 31.52 19.98
N LYS A 127 -15.14 31.22 20.90
CA LYS A 127 -15.17 31.51 22.37
C LYS A 127 -15.20 33.04 22.66
N PRO A 128 -15.41 33.50 23.93
CA PRO A 128 -14.27 33.61 24.87
C PRO A 128 -14.59 33.33 26.36
N SER A 129 -13.53 33.05 27.12
CA SER A 129 -13.46 32.99 28.60
C SER A 129 -13.76 34.36 29.26
N PRO A 130 -13.98 34.37 30.58
CA PRO A 130 -13.01 35.07 31.42
C PRO A 130 -12.63 34.33 32.72
N GLU A 131 -11.39 34.59 33.16
CA GLU A 131 -10.88 34.41 34.52
C GLU A 131 -11.73 35.15 35.57
N GLN A 132 -11.86 34.59 36.78
CA GLN A 132 -11.46 35.25 38.04
C GLN A 132 -11.73 34.33 39.24
N GLY A 133 -10.70 34.17 40.09
CA GLY A 133 -10.68 33.21 41.17
C GLY A 133 -11.38 33.63 42.46
N ARG A 134 -11.48 32.67 43.39
CA ARG A 134 -11.39 32.92 44.82
C ARG A 134 -11.02 31.63 45.56
N ALA A 135 -9.97 31.73 46.36
CA ALA A 135 -9.46 30.70 47.26
C ALA A 135 -10.40 30.43 48.45
N GLU A 136 -10.23 29.25 49.05
CA GLU A 136 -10.24 28.92 50.50
C GLU A 136 -10.49 27.40 50.62
N ASP A 137 -9.45 26.57 50.66
CA ASP A 137 -8.80 26.08 51.89
C ASP A 137 -9.69 26.16 53.14
N LYS A 138 -10.23 25.00 53.57
CA LYS A 138 -10.13 24.55 54.98
C LYS A 138 -10.17 23.02 55.04
N GLY A 139 -9.04 22.43 55.44
CA GLY A 139 -9.03 21.15 56.14
C GLY A 139 -9.56 21.26 57.57
N ARG A 140 -10.00 20.10 58.09
CA ARG A 140 -10.07 19.59 59.49
C ARG A 140 -11.20 18.54 59.47
N GLY A 141 -11.02 17.26 59.76
CA GLY A 141 -10.13 16.67 60.75
C GLY A 141 -10.86 16.58 62.09
N ARG A 142 -11.73 15.58 62.24
CA ARG A 142 -11.86 14.69 63.42
C ARG A 142 -12.90 13.61 63.14
#